data_AF-A0AAN3IKN6-F1
#
_entry.id   AF-A0AAN3IKN6-F1
#
_cell.length_a   1.000
_cell.length_b   1.000
_cell.length_c   1.000
_cell.angle_alpha   90.00
_cell.angle_beta   90.00
_cell.angle_gamma   90.00
#
_symmetry.space_group_name_H-M   'P 1'
#
loop_
_entity.id
_entity.type
_entity.pdbx_description
1 polymer ?
#
loop_
_entity_poly.entity_id
_entity_poly.type
_entity_poly.pdbx_seq_one_letter_code
_entity_poly.pdbx_strand_id
1 'polypeptide(L)'
;MHELSLCQSAVEIIQRQAEQHDVKRVTAVWLEIGALSCVEESAVRFSFEIVCHGTVAQGCDLHIVYKPAQAWCWDCSLVVEIHQHDAQCPLCHGERLRVDTGDSLIVKSIEVE
;
A
#
# COMPACT_ATOMS: atom_id res chain seq x y z
N MET A 1 -10.80 2.98 11.70
CA MET A 1 -9.74 3.80 12.38
C MET A 1 -8.34 3.38 11.92
N HIS A 2 -8.14 2.16 11.41
CA HIS A 2 -6.84 1.64 10.96
C HIS A 2 -6.38 2.30 9.65
N GLU A 3 -7.30 2.53 8.72
CA GLU A 3 -7.08 3.07 7.38
C GLU A 3 -6.70 4.55 7.42
N LEU A 4 -7.38 5.32 8.28
CA LEU A 4 -7.11 6.75 8.45
C LEU A 4 -5.70 6.99 9.02
N SER A 5 -5.27 6.19 10.02
CA SER A 5 -3.91 6.29 10.57
C SER A 5 -2.82 5.95 9.55
N LEU A 6 -3.08 4.97 8.67
CA LEU A 6 -2.17 4.61 7.59
C LEU A 6 -2.04 5.76 6.57
N CYS A 7 -3.17 6.30 6.12
CA CYS A 7 -3.19 7.43 5.18
C CYS A 7 -2.53 8.68 5.80
N GLN A 8 -2.78 8.96 7.08
CA GLN A 8 -2.18 10.09 7.77
C GLN A 8 -0.65 9.95 7.86
N SER A 9 -0.16 8.76 8.18
CA SER A 9 1.28 8.46 8.19
C SER A 9 1.90 8.62 6.79
N ALA A 10 1.20 8.18 5.73
CA ALA A 10 1.63 8.37 4.35
C ALA A 10 1.71 9.85 3.96
N VAL A 11 0.69 10.65 4.29
CA VAL A 11 0.66 12.10 4.00
C VAL A 11 1.69 12.87 4.82
N GLU A 12 1.98 12.48 6.06
CA GLU A 12 3.10 13.04 6.82
C GLU A 12 4.45 12.79 6.14
N ILE A 13 4.67 11.59 5.59
CA ILE A 13 5.90 11.28 4.83
C ILE A 13 5.96 12.16 3.57
N ILE A 14 4.87 12.26 2.82
CA ILE A 14 4.78 13.10 1.61
C ILE A 14 5.11 14.55 1.94
N GLN A 15 4.52 15.11 3.01
CA GLN A 15 4.78 16.49 3.43
C GLN A 15 6.24 16.71 3.83
N ARG A 16 6.83 15.81 4.62
CA ARG A 16 8.25 15.91 4.99
C ARG A 16 9.17 15.86 3.78
N GLN A 17 8.87 14.99 2.80
CA GLN A 17 9.64 14.94 1.56
C GLN A 17 9.47 16.22 0.74
N ALA A 18 8.25 16.76 0.66
CA ALA A 18 7.99 18.00 -0.06
C ALA A 18 8.75 19.20 0.56
N GLU A 19 8.75 19.31 1.89
CA GLU A 19 9.52 20.33 2.62
C GLU A 19 11.03 20.20 2.38
N GLN A 20 11.55 18.97 2.38
CA GLN A 20 12.99 18.71 2.14
C GLN A 20 13.43 19.09 0.72
N HIS A 21 12.54 19.01 -0.26
CA HIS A 21 12.82 19.25 -1.66
C HIS A 21 12.29 20.60 -2.20
N ASP A 22 11.77 21.47 -1.33
CA ASP A 22 11.11 22.74 -1.68
C ASP A 22 10.00 22.59 -2.73
N VAL A 23 9.28 21.47 -2.65
CA VAL A 23 8.17 21.14 -3.55
C VAL A 23 6.95 21.97 -3.17
N LYS A 24 6.35 22.62 -4.16
CA LYS A 24 5.17 23.47 -3.94
C LYS A 24 3.87 22.71 -4.12
N ARG A 25 3.84 21.70 -5.00
CA ARG A 25 2.66 20.89 -5.22
C ARG A 25 3.02 19.45 -5.58
N VAL A 26 2.29 18.51 -5.01
CA VAL A 26 2.28 17.11 -5.43
C VAL A 26 1.15 16.94 -6.43
N THR A 27 1.45 16.44 -7.63
CA THR A 27 0.47 16.23 -8.70
C THR A 27 -0.11 14.81 -8.69
N ALA A 28 0.69 13.81 -8.31
CA ALA A 28 0.23 12.42 -8.23
C ALA A 28 0.97 11.61 -7.16
N VAL A 29 0.31 10.59 -6.61
CA VAL A 29 0.85 9.69 -5.58
C VAL A 29 0.52 8.24 -5.95
N TRP A 30 1.52 7.36 -5.90
CA TRP A 30 1.35 5.92 -6.08
C TRP A 30 1.44 5.22 -4.73
N LEU A 31 0.34 4.59 -4.33
CA LEU A 31 0.26 3.73 -3.15
C LEU A 31 0.27 2.26 -3.59
N GLU A 32 1.12 1.47 -2.94
CA GLU A 32 1.09 0.02 -3.02
C GLU A 32 0.38 -0.52 -1.78
N ILE A 33 -0.66 -1.33 -1.99
CA ILE A 33 -1.44 -1.98 -0.95
C ILE A 33 -1.23 -3.49 -1.05
N GLY A 34 -0.78 -4.11 0.04
CA GLY A 34 -0.65 -5.55 0.11
C GLY A 34 -2.02 -6.26 0.10
N ALA A 35 -2.12 -7.36 -0.63
CA ALA A 35 -3.38 -8.11 -0.81
C ALA A 35 -3.98 -8.65 0.50
N LEU A 36 -3.18 -8.81 1.56
CA LEU A 36 -3.60 -9.30 2.87
C LEU A 36 -3.92 -8.18 3.87
N SER A 37 -3.79 -6.91 3.46
CA SER A 37 -4.13 -5.78 4.33
C SER A 37 -5.63 -5.68 4.65
N CYS A 38 -6.48 -6.41 3.90
CA CYS A 38 -7.95 -6.33 3.99
C CYS A 38 -8.50 -4.91 3.80
N VAL A 39 -7.74 -4.04 3.14
CA VAL A 39 -8.10 -2.64 2.94
C VAL A 39 -8.85 -2.46 1.61
N GLU A 40 -10.01 -1.81 1.69
CA GLU A 40 -10.83 -1.48 0.52
C GLU A 40 -10.31 -0.20 -0.17
N GLU A 41 -10.19 -0.23 -1.51
CA GLU A 41 -9.70 0.89 -2.31
C GLU A 41 -10.51 2.17 -2.06
N SER A 42 -11.84 2.03 -2.01
CA SER A 42 -12.78 3.13 -1.80
C SER A 42 -12.53 3.82 -0.45
N ALA A 43 -12.26 3.05 0.61
CA ALA A 43 -11.99 3.54 1.95
C ALA A 43 -10.64 4.27 2.04
N VAL A 44 -9.62 3.79 1.33
CA VAL A 44 -8.31 4.46 1.23
C VAL A 44 -8.44 5.76 0.47
N ARG A 45 -9.09 5.76 -0.69
CA ARG A 45 -9.30 6.98 -1.49
C ARG A 45 -10.00 8.05 -0.67
N PHE A 46 -11.07 7.69 0.02
CA PHE A 46 -11.82 8.60 0.88
C PHE A 46 -10.97 9.12 2.05
N SER A 47 -10.27 8.23 2.74
CA SER A 47 -9.41 8.62 3.87
C SER A 47 -8.26 9.52 3.41
N PHE A 48 -7.64 9.20 2.27
CA PHE A 48 -6.55 9.96 1.67
C PHE A 48 -7.01 11.36 1.26
N GLU A 49 -8.17 11.49 0.60
CA GLU A 49 -8.73 12.80 0.23
C GLU A 49 -8.93 13.70 1.46
N ILE A 50 -9.45 13.14 2.56
CA ILE A 50 -9.64 13.87 3.82
C ILE A 50 -8.31 14.31 4.41
N VAL A 51 -7.32 13.42 4.51
CA VAL A 51 -6.03 13.76 5.13
C VAL A 51 -5.16 14.68 4.25
N CYS A 52 -5.37 14.69 2.93
CA CYS A 52 -4.67 15.58 2.02
C CYS A 52 -5.22 17.01 2.04
N HIS A 53 -6.43 17.24 2.58
CA HIS A 53 -7.02 18.57 2.63
C HIS A 53 -6.16 19.54 3.46
N GLY A 54 -5.72 20.64 2.85
CA GLY A 54 -4.83 21.63 3.46
C GLY A 54 -3.34 21.30 3.38
N THR A 55 -2.95 20.28 2.61
CA THR A 55 -1.55 19.86 2.41
C THR A 55 -1.08 20.11 0.97
N VAL A 56 0.23 19.96 0.72
CA VAL A 56 0.83 20.01 -0.63
C VAL A 56 0.30 18.96 -1.62
N ALA A 57 -0.34 17.90 -1.10
CA ALA A 57 -0.96 16.82 -1.88
C ALA A 57 -2.47 16.99 -2.05
N GLN A 58 -3.02 18.14 -1.68
CA GLN A 58 -4.43 18.44 -1.92
C GLN A 58 -4.73 18.43 -3.43
N GLY A 59 -5.70 17.59 -3.82
CA GLY A 59 -6.13 17.49 -5.22
C GLY A 59 -5.17 16.74 -6.14
N CYS A 60 -4.23 15.96 -5.59
CA CYS A 60 -3.37 15.09 -6.39
C CYS A 60 -4.10 13.83 -6.90
N ASP A 61 -3.60 13.26 -8.00
CA ASP A 61 -4.08 12.00 -8.53
C ASP A 61 -3.56 10.83 -7.70
N LEU A 62 -4.47 10.06 -7.10
CA LEU A 62 -4.13 8.88 -6.31
C LEU A 62 -4.19 7.61 -7.17
N HIS A 63 -3.02 7.01 -7.42
CA HIS A 63 -2.87 5.72 -8.07
C HIS A 63 -2.67 4.64 -7.02
N ILE A 64 -3.52 3.61 -7.03
CA ILE A 64 -3.44 2.49 -6.10
C ILE A 64 -3.07 1.24 -6.89
N VAL A 65 -2.05 0.52 -6.42
CA VAL A 65 -1.61 -0.76 -6.99
C VAL A 65 -1.68 -1.83 -5.92
N TYR A 66 -2.39 -2.91 -6.20
CA TYR A 66 -2.44 -4.07 -5.33
C TYR A 66 -1.26 -4.99 -5.60
N LYS A 67 -0.54 -5.37 -4.55
CA LYS A 67 0.58 -6.30 -4.64
C LYS A 67 0.23 -7.62 -3.95
N PRO A 68 0.45 -8.77 -4.61
CA PRO A 68 0.31 -10.06 -3.96
C PRO A 68 1.25 -10.17 -2.76
N ALA A 69 0.80 -10.90 -1.76
CA ALA A 69 1.64 -11.29 -0.64
C ALA A 69 2.63 -12.37 -1.07
N GLN A 70 3.84 -12.31 -0.54
CA GLN A 70 4.81 -13.39 -0.73
C GLN A 70 4.75 -14.34 0.47
N ALA A 71 4.64 -15.63 0.17
CA ALA A 71 4.62 -16.68 1.16
C ALA A 71 5.63 -17.77 0.81
N TRP A 72 6.32 -18.28 1.83
CA TRP A 72 7.14 -19.46 1.73
C TRP A 72 6.29 -20.71 1.91
N CYS A 73 6.28 -21.59 0.92
CA CYS A 73 5.62 -22.89 1.03
C CYS A 73 6.57 -23.93 1.63
N TRP A 74 6.19 -24.55 2.74
CA TRP A 74 6.99 -25.61 3.38
C TRP A 74 6.91 -26.96 2.65
N ASP A 75 5.86 -27.18 1.84
CA ASP A 75 5.66 -28.42 1.10
C ASP A 75 6.56 -28.51 -0.14
N CYS A 76 6.66 -27.43 -0.92
CA CYS A 76 7.52 -27.37 -2.11
C CYS A 76 8.80 -26.56 -1.93
N SER A 77 9.02 -25.94 -0.77
CA SER A 77 10.19 -25.10 -0.45
C SER A 77 10.44 -23.99 -1.48
N LEU A 78 9.36 -23.33 -1.92
CA LEU A 78 9.41 -22.22 -2.87
C LEU A 78 8.66 -21.01 -2.33
N VAL A 79 9.09 -19.83 -2.75
CA VAL A 79 8.35 -18.60 -2.56
C VAL A 79 7.24 -18.54 -3.60
N VAL A 80 6.01 -18.30 -3.14
CA VAL A 80 4.82 -18.19 -3.97
C VAL A 80 4.06 -16.91 -3.66
N GLU A 81 3.31 -16.45 -4.64
CA GLU A 81 2.43 -15.30 -4.51
C GLU A 81 1.03 -15.75 -4.08
N ILE A 82 0.47 -15.08 -3.08
CA ILE A 82 -0.89 -15.32 -2.59
C ILE A 82 -1.66 -14.01 -2.50
N HIS A 83 -2.98 -14.11 -2.68
CA HIS A 83 -3.89 -12.96 -2.68
C HIS A 83 -4.84 -12.94 -1.47
N GLN A 84 -4.86 -14.00 -0.67
CA GLN A 84 -5.74 -14.15 0.49
C GLN A 84 -5.08 -15.03 1.56
N HIS A 85 -5.49 -14.88 2.82
CA HIS A 85 -4.90 -15.59 3.95
C HIS A 85 -5.07 -17.11 3.87
N ASP A 86 -6.23 -17.57 3.37
CA ASP A 86 -6.54 -18.99 3.23
C ASP A 86 -6.12 -19.57 1.86
N ALA A 87 -5.13 -18.94 1.21
CA ALA A 87 -4.63 -19.42 -0.07
C ALA A 87 -3.83 -20.72 0.11
N GLN A 88 -4.00 -21.64 -0.82
CA GLN A 88 -3.13 -22.80 -0.97
C GLN A 88 -1.94 -22.45 -1.87
N CYS A 89 -0.84 -23.19 -1.74
CA CYS A 89 0.30 -23.03 -2.62
C CYS A 89 -0.12 -23.23 -4.09
N PRO A 90 0.07 -22.26 -4.99
CA PRO A 90 -0.34 -22.39 -6.39
C PRO A 90 0.47 -23.46 -7.17
N LEU A 91 1.60 -23.93 -6.61
CA LEU A 91 2.48 -24.89 -7.26
C LEU A 91 2.20 -26.34 -6.83
N CYS A 92 1.99 -26.56 -5.52
CA CYS A 92 1.85 -27.91 -4.96
C CYS A 92 0.52 -28.14 -4.22
N HIS A 93 -0.33 -27.12 -4.11
CA HIS A 93 -1.61 -27.15 -3.38
C HIS A 93 -1.46 -27.44 -1.87
N GLY A 94 -0.25 -27.34 -1.34
CA GLY A 94 0.02 -27.43 0.09
C GLY A 94 -0.56 -26.24 0.86
N GLU A 95 -1.01 -26.50 2.08
CA GLU A 95 -1.61 -25.51 2.98
C GLU A 95 -0.58 -24.90 3.94
N ARG A 96 0.63 -25.44 3.98
CA ARG A 96 1.70 -24.98 4.88
C ARG A 96 2.43 -23.80 4.27
N LEU A 97 1.78 -22.64 4.28
CA LEU A 97 2.35 -21.37 3.85
C LEU A 97 2.77 -20.51 5.05
N ARG A 98 3.96 -19.91 4.99
CA ARG A 98 4.37 -18.82 5.89
C ARG A 98 4.37 -17.53 5.10
N VAL A 99 3.47 -16.61 5.44
CA VAL A 99 3.43 -15.27 4.84
C VAL A 99 4.62 -14.47 5.36
N ASP A 100 5.45 -13.95 4.44
CA ASP A 100 6.58 -13.09 4.78
C ASP A 100 6.23 -11.60 4.60
N THR A 101 5.38 -11.27 3.63
CA THR A 101 4.91 -9.90 3.35
C THR A 101 3.49 -9.93 2.79
N GLY A 102 2.67 -8.91 3.04
CA GLY A 102 1.34 -8.86 2.44
C GLY A 102 0.33 -7.89 3.04
N ASP A 103 0.62 -7.32 4.21
CA ASP A 103 -0.27 -6.44 4.99
C ASP A 103 0.18 -4.97 4.99
N SER A 104 1.19 -4.62 4.20
CA SER A 104 1.77 -3.28 4.17
C SER A 104 1.05 -2.31 3.22
N LEU A 105 0.99 -1.03 3.61
CA LEU A 105 0.69 0.10 2.73
C LEU A 105 1.96 0.94 2.56
N ILE A 106 2.38 1.16 1.32
CA ILE A 106 3.66 1.82 1.00
C ILE A 106 3.45 2.92 -0.05
N VAL A 107 4.00 4.11 0.20
CA VAL A 107 4.12 5.16 -0.83
C VAL A 107 5.27 4.78 -1.76
N LYS A 108 4.98 4.47 -3.03
CA LYS A 108 5.96 4.06 -4.03
C LYS A 108 6.66 5.23 -4.69
N SER A 109 5.87 6.20 -5.10
CA SER A 109 6.35 7.38 -5.82
C SER A 109 5.40 8.53 -5.61
N ILE A 110 5.95 9.73 -5.74
CA ILE A 110 5.26 11.00 -5.63
C ILE A 110 5.72 11.82 -6.84
N GLU A 111 4.78 12.35 -7.60
CA GLU A 111 5.04 13.29 -8.68
C GLU A 111 4.81 14.71 -8.18
N VAL A 112 5.70 15.62 -8.57
CA VAL A 112 5.81 16.96 -7.98
C VAL A 112 6.00 18.02 -9.06
N GLU A 113 5.55 19.24 -8.76
CA GLU A 113 5.70 20.46 -9.58
C GLU A 113 6.46 21.57 -8.82
#